data_AF-A0A1I3XZE4-F1
#
_entry.id   AF-A0A1I3XZE4-F1
#
_cell.length_a   1.000
_cell.length_b   1.000
_cell.length_c   1.000
_cell.angle_alpha   90.00
_cell.angle_beta   90.00
_cell.angle_gamma   90.00
#
_symmetry.space_group_name_H-M   'P 1'
#
loop_
_entity.id
_entity.type
_entity.pdbx_description
1 polymer ?
#
loop_
_entity_poly.entity_id
_entity_poly.type
_entity_poly.pdbx_seq_one_letter_code
_entity_poly.pdbx_strand_id
1 'polypeptide(L)'
;MMHKIQCECGSLRGHIDGGGITSRVICYCSDCQAFAKYLGRPEKVLDAHGGTDIVQLAQPRLHISDGLEHLALLQLSSKGLFRWYASCCNTPIGNTLNNPKISFIGLVHSCLDKTWLATDFGQNVAKVNTESATGGPKAKTSGLLGNVLRFFGIALSMLITSKYKASELFSDDGAPIVSPTILTEEQLAQLKNQT
;
A
#
# COMPACT_ATOMS: atom_id res chain seq x y z
N MET A 1 12.02 16.75 4.24
CA MET A 1 11.79 16.07 5.53
C MET A 1 11.54 14.61 5.26
N MET A 2 12.00 13.74 6.14
CA MET A 2 11.94 12.28 6.01
C MET A 2 10.77 11.75 6.85
N HIS A 3 9.90 10.92 6.27
CA HIS A 3 8.75 10.37 6.99
C HIS A 3 9.06 8.95 7.47
N LYS A 4 8.94 8.67 8.76
CA LYS A 4 9.29 7.37 9.33
C LYS A 4 8.27 6.29 8.92
N ILE A 5 8.78 5.10 8.62
CA ILE A 5 7.97 3.89 8.51
C ILE A 5 8.41 2.84 9.54
N GLN A 6 7.46 2.11 10.10
CA GLN A 6 7.74 1.08 11.10
C GLN A 6 6.57 0.09 11.21
N CYS A 7 6.86 -1.21 11.33
CA CYS A 7 5.85 -2.20 11.69
C CYS A 7 5.46 -2.08 13.18
N GLU A 8 4.30 -2.61 13.57
CA GLU A 8 3.80 -2.42 14.94
C GLU A 8 4.78 -2.87 16.05
N CYS A 9 5.46 -4.02 15.87
CA CYS A 9 6.42 -4.51 16.86
C CYS A 9 7.79 -3.82 16.78
N GLY A 10 8.02 -2.98 15.76
CA GLY A 10 9.28 -2.25 15.58
C GLY A 10 10.44 -3.03 14.98
N SER A 11 10.25 -4.31 14.64
CA SER A 11 11.32 -5.15 14.06
C SER A 11 11.65 -4.78 12.62
N LEU A 12 10.67 -4.27 11.84
CA LEU A 12 10.89 -3.70 10.51
C LEU A 12 10.76 -2.18 10.60
N ARG A 13 11.79 -1.46 10.15
CA ARG A 13 11.89 0.01 10.23
C ARG A 13 12.48 0.59 8.97
N GLY A 14 12.16 1.84 8.71
CA GLY A 14 12.65 2.54 7.54
C GLY A 14 12.15 3.97 7.48
N HIS A 15 12.21 4.54 6.28
CA HIS A 15 11.72 5.88 6.03
C HIS A 15 11.31 6.09 4.57
N ILE A 16 10.67 7.23 4.35
CA ILE A 16 10.31 7.77 3.05
C ILE A 16 11.05 9.08 2.85
N ASP A 17 11.72 9.21 1.71
CA ASP A 17 12.31 10.46 1.26
C ASP A 17 11.25 11.53 1.02
N GLY A 18 11.55 12.75 1.48
CA GLY A 18 10.72 13.92 1.25
C GLY A 18 10.71 14.39 -0.20
N GLY A 19 9.73 15.24 -0.53
CA GLY A 19 9.59 15.82 -1.87
C GLY A 19 8.96 14.85 -2.88
N GLY A 20 8.92 15.24 -4.15
CA GLY A 20 8.28 14.46 -5.21
C GLY A 20 6.75 14.42 -5.13
N ILE A 21 6.13 13.80 -6.14
CA ILE A 21 4.66 13.70 -6.25
C ILE A 21 4.16 12.63 -5.28
N THR A 22 3.10 12.96 -4.54
CA THR A 22 2.36 12.04 -3.67
C THR A 22 0.85 12.22 -3.87
N SER A 23 0.08 11.17 -3.63
CA SER A 23 -1.38 11.22 -3.43
C SER A 23 -1.79 10.46 -2.18
N ARG A 24 -2.99 10.71 -1.67
CA ARG A 24 -3.58 9.96 -0.56
C ARG A 24 -5.00 9.54 -0.91
N VAL A 25 -5.32 8.30 -0.61
CA VAL A 25 -6.61 7.70 -0.97
C VAL A 25 -7.11 6.80 0.16
N ILE A 26 -8.41 6.81 0.42
CA ILE A 26 -9.07 5.73 1.14
C ILE A 26 -9.72 4.81 0.12
N CYS A 27 -9.24 3.57 0.07
CA CYS A 27 -9.73 2.54 -0.83
C CYS A 27 -10.69 1.61 -0.10
N TYR A 28 -11.91 1.49 -0.63
CA TYR A 28 -12.98 0.67 -0.05
C TYR A 28 -13.16 -0.69 -0.75
N CYS A 29 -12.26 -1.09 -1.65
CA CYS A 29 -12.45 -2.33 -2.40
C CYS A 29 -12.39 -3.57 -1.48
N SER A 30 -13.13 -4.62 -1.87
CA SER A 30 -13.18 -5.89 -1.14
C SER A 30 -11.79 -6.55 -1.01
N ASP A 31 -10.86 -6.28 -1.92
CA ASP A 31 -9.50 -6.78 -1.82
C ASP A 31 -8.67 -6.09 -0.72
N CYS A 32 -8.87 -4.79 -0.47
CA CYS A 32 -8.20 -4.12 0.66
C CYS A 32 -8.75 -4.65 1.99
N GLN A 33 -10.07 -4.90 2.05
CA GLN A 33 -10.70 -5.53 3.20
C GLN A 33 -10.19 -6.97 3.41
N ALA A 34 -10.12 -7.78 2.35
CA ALA A 34 -9.61 -9.14 2.40
C ALA A 34 -8.13 -9.20 2.83
N PHE A 35 -7.30 -8.24 2.40
CA PHE A 35 -5.91 -8.15 2.84
C PHE A 35 -5.81 -7.86 4.34
N ALA A 36 -6.60 -6.91 4.86
CA ALA A 36 -6.62 -6.62 6.29
C ALA A 36 -7.10 -7.82 7.13
N LYS A 37 -8.07 -8.58 6.62
CA LYS A 37 -8.57 -9.82 7.23
C LYS A 37 -7.54 -10.95 7.19
N TYR A 38 -6.85 -11.14 6.06
CA TYR A 38 -5.75 -12.11 5.93
C TYR A 38 -4.67 -11.87 6.99
N LEU A 39 -4.33 -10.62 7.25
CA LEU A 39 -3.36 -10.24 8.25
C LEU A 39 -3.87 -10.38 9.70
N GLY A 40 -5.16 -10.69 9.89
CA GLY A 40 -5.80 -10.73 11.21
C GLY A 40 -5.88 -9.36 11.88
N ARG A 41 -5.89 -8.27 11.09
CA ARG A 41 -5.80 -6.88 11.60
C ARG A 41 -6.87 -5.92 11.03
N PRO A 42 -8.12 -6.33 10.78
CA PRO A 42 -9.13 -5.44 10.20
C PRO A 42 -9.34 -4.17 11.05
N GLU A 43 -9.46 -4.31 12.37
CA GLU A 43 -9.66 -3.22 13.35
C GLU A 43 -8.55 -2.14 13.33
N LYS A 44 -7.33 -2.52 12.94
CA LYS A 44 -6.17 -1.62 12.93
C LYS A 44 -5.95 -0.93 11.58
N VAL A 45 -6.52 -1.49 10.51
CA VAL A 45 -6.23 -1.13 9.12
C VAL A 45 -7.42 -0.46 8.45
N LEU A 46 -8.63 -0.94 8.73
CA LEU A 46 -9.86 -0.49 8.09
C LEU A 46 -10.52 0.63 8.90
N ASP A 47 -11.08 1.63 8.22
CA ASP A 47 -12.03 2.57 8.82
C ASP A 47 -13.40 1.89 9.08
N ALA A 48 -14.31 2.64 9.72
CA ALA A 48 -15.65 2.16 10.06
C ALA A 48 -16.49 1.68 8.86
N HIS A 49 -16.09 1.98 7.63
CA HIS A 49 -16.75 1.61 6.39
C HIS A 49 -15.90 0.65 5.53
N GLY A 50 -14.87 0.01 6.11
CA GLY A 50 -14.02 -0.95 5.42
C GLY A 50 -12.99 -0.30 4.50
N GLY A 51 -12.71 0.98 4.68
CA GLY A 51 -11.74 1.74 3.90
C GLY A 51 -10.33 1.62 4.43
N THR A 52 -9.34 1.39 3.56
CA THR A 52 -7.91 1.47 3.93
C THR A 52 -7.35 2.80 3.46
N ASP A 53 -6.77 3.58 4.38
CA ASP A 53 -6.04 4.82 4.06
C ASP A 53 -4.63 4.51 3.55
N ILE A 54 -4.32 5.06 2.37
CA ILE A 54 -3.16 4.70 1.57
C ILE A 54 -2.47 5.98 1.08
N VAL A 55 -1.17 6.10 1.38
CA VAL A 55 -0.29 7.11 0.80
C VAL A 55 0.41 6.52 -0.42
N GLN A 56 0.39 7.26 -1.52
CA GLN A 56 0.79 6.81 -2.83
C GLN A 56 2.00 7.62 -3.29
N LEU A 57 3.12 6.95 -3.62
CA LEU A 57 4.39 7.59 -4.00
C LEU A 57 5.27 6.68 -4.88
N ALA A 58 6.40 7.21 -5.35
CA ALA A 58 7.38 6.47 -6.12
C ALA A 58 8.19 5.49 -5.25
N GLN A 59 8.29 4.21 -5.63
CA GLN A 59 8.97 3.18 -4.85
C GLN A 59 10.41 3.52 -4.42
N PRO A 60 11.27 4.15 -5.25
CA PRO A 60 12.66 4.44 -4.87
C PRO A 60 12.81 5.44 -3.72
N ARG A 61 11.72 6.05 -3.25
CA ARG A 61 11.71 6.91 -2.07
C ARG A 61 11.51 6.13 -0.77
N LEU A 62 11.13 4.86 -0.86
CA LEU A 62 10.97 3.99 0.30
C LEU A 62 12.30 3.31 0.60
N HIS A 63 12.76 3.46 1.83
CA HIS A 63 13.98 2.83 2.32
C HIS A 63 13.68 1.99 3.56
N ILE A 64 14.05 0.71 3.53
CA ILE A 64 13.97 -0.21 4.66
C ILE A 64 15.36 -0.28 5.30
N SER A 65 15.51 0.34 6.46
CA SER A 65 16.79 0.43 7.16
C SER A 65 17.09 -0.77 8.05
N ASP A 66 16.06 -1.53 8.45
CA ASP A 66 16.19 -2.65 9.38
C ASP A 66 15.02 -3.65 9.25
N GLY A 67 15.28 -4.92 9.52
CA GLY A 67 14.27 -5.98 9.53
C GLY A 67 13.76 -6.40 8.14
N LEU A 68 14.61 -6.32 7.12
CA LEU A 68 14.27 -6.73 5.75
C LEU A 68 13.88 -8.21 5.69
N GLU A 69 14.47 -9.05 6.54
CA GLU A 69 14.13 -10.47 6.71
C GLU A 69 12.68 -10.71 7.16
N HIS A 70 12.02 -9.70 7.72
CA HIS A 70 10.60 -9.74 8.07
C HIS A 70 9.68 -9.26 6.93
N LEU A 71 10.22 -8.76 5.82
CA LEU A 71 9.40 -8.37 4.69
C LEU A 71 8.81 -9.62 4.02
N ALA A 72 7.50 -9.61 3.83
CA ALA A 72 6.76 -10.67 3.18
C ALA A 72 5.83 -10.11 2.10
N LEU A 73 5.49 -10.97 1.14
CA LEU A 73 4.70 -10.60 -0.02
C LEU A 73 3.49 -11.55 -0.17
N LEU A 74 2.32 -10.95 -0.34
CA LEU A 74 1.07 -11.65 -0.64
C LEU A 74 0.52 -11.20 -1.99
N GLN A 75 -0.06 -12.14 -2.73
CA GLN A 75 -1.01 -11.86 -3.79
C GLN A 75 -2.34 -12.54 -3.46
N LEU A 76 -3.44 -11.79 -3.55
CA LEU A 76 -4.78 -12.35 -3.36
C LEU A 76 -5.21 -13.25 -4.53
N SER A 77 -4.59 -13.08 -5.69
CA SER A 77 -4.73 -13.95 -6.87
C SER A 77 -3.45 -13.85 -7.70
N SER A 78 -3.18 -14.81 -8.59
CA SER A 78 -1.95 -14.83 -9.41
C SER A 78 -1.72 -13.57 -10.25
N LYS A 79 -2.79 -12.86 -10.62
CA LYS A 79 -2.76 -11.59 -11.39
C LYS A 79 -2.96 -10.34 -10.53
N GLY A 80 -3.21 -10.52 -9.23
CA GLY A 80 -3.46 -9.43 -8.30
C GLY A 80 -2.20 -8.62 -7.98
N LEU A 81 -2.42 -7.48 -7.32
CA LEU A 81 -1.35 -6.63 -6.81
C LEU A 81 -0.43 -7.37 -5.86
N PHE A 82 0.83 -6.96 -5.85
CA PHE A 82 1.80 -7.32 -4.81
C PHE A 82 1.47 -6.54 -3.53
N ARG A 83 1.18 -7.27 -2.45
CA ARG A 83 0.82 -6.71 -1.14
C ARG A 83 1.91 -7.04 -0.11
N TRP A 84 2.71 -6.04 0.20
CA TRP A 84 3.86 -6.13 1.11
C TRP A 84 3.41 -5.96 2.56
N TYR A 85 3.92 -6.79 3.45
CA TYR A 85 3.65 -6.75 4.89
C TYR A 85 4.86 -7.22 5.70
N ALA A 86 4.89 -6.87 6.98
CA ALA A 86 5.90 -7.36 7.92
C ALA A 86 5.39 -8.65 8.58
N SER A 87 6.02 -9.79 8.32
CA SER A 87 5.62 -11.12 8.82
C SER A 87 5.78 -11.28 10.33
N CYS A 88 6.66 -10.51 10.96
CA CYS A 88 6.88 -10.54 12.41
C CYS A 88 5.64 -10.16 13.24
N CYS A 89 4.73 -9.36 12.68
CA CYS A 89 3.51 -8.93 13.38
C CYS A 89 2.31 -8.72 12.44
N ASN A 90 2.40 -9.19 11.20
CA ASN A 90 1.41 -9.00 10.13
C ASN A 90 1.05 -7.53 9.84
N THR A 91 1.93 -6.56 10.13
CA THR A 91 1.63 -5.14 9.81
C THR A 91 1.68 -4.93 8.29
N PRO A 92 0.62 -4.42 7.64
CA PRO A 92 0.69 -4.13 6.21
C PRO A 92 1.64 -2.95 5.97
N ILE A 93 2.47 -3.07 4.94
CA ILE A 93 3.43 -2.03 4.55
C ILE A 93 2.90 -1.27 3.34
N GLY A 94 2.63 -1.95 2.23
CA GLY A 94 2.16 -1.27 1.02
C GLY A 94 1.82 -2.21 -0.12
N ASN A 95 1.42 -1.64 -1.25
CA ASN A 95 1.02 -2.39 -2.43
C ASN A 95 1.68 -1.84 -3.68
N THR A 96 2.17 -2.72 -4.55
CA THR A 96 2.79 -2.37 -5.83
C THR A 96 2.11 -3.10 -6.97
N LEU A 97 2.24 -2.54 -8.17
CA LEU A 97 1.99 -3.32 -9.39
C LEU A 97 3.11 -4.36 -9.56
N ASN A 98 2.81 -5.42 -10.30
CA ASN A 98 3.77 -6.49 -10.58
C ASN A 98 4.83 -6.05 -11.60
N ASN A 99 4.57 -4.97 -12.34
CA ASN A 99 5.53 -4.35 -13.25
C ASN A 99 6.31 -3.24 -12.52
N PRO A 100 7.59 -3.44 -12.19
CA PRO A 100 8.38 -2.47 -11.44
C PRO A 100 8.62 -1.16 -12.21
N LYS A 101 8.46 -1.13 -13.55
CA LYS A 101 8.69 0.09 -14.35
C LYS A 101 7.72 1.23 -14.06
N ILE A 102 6.50 0.92 -13.63
CA ILE A 102 5.54 1.95 -13.18
C ILE A 102 5.95 2.49 -11.80
N SER A 103 6.73 1.70 -11.04
CA SER A 103 7.46 2.04 -9.79
C SER A 103 6.66 2.87 -8.80
N PHE A 104 5.41 2.45 -8.63
CA PHE A 104 4.44 3.06 -7.76
C PHE A 104 4.23 2.16 -6.53
N ILE A 105 4.13 2.75 -5.34
CA ILE A 105 3.70 2.07 -4.11
C ILE A 105 2.60 2.83 -3.41
N GLY A 106 1.56 2.11 -2.98
CA GLY A 106 0.55 2.57 -2.03
C GLY A 106 0.82 2.03 -0.64
N LEU A 107 1.43 2.84 0.23
CA LEU A 107 1.75 2.55 1.62
C LEU A 107 0.51 2.64 2.50
N VAL A 108 0.31 1.63 3.37
CA VAL A 108 -0.84 1.56 4.27
C VAL A 108 -0.57 2.39 5.52
N HIS A 109 -1.53 3.24 5.92
CA HIS A 109 -1.37 4.19 7.05
C HIS A 109 -0.85 3.58 8.35
N SER A 110 -1.12 2.31 8.62
CA SER A 110 -0.75 1.64 9.87
C SER A 110 0.76 1.46 10.06
N CYS A 111 1.58 1.56 9.00
CA CYS A 111 3.04 1.53 9.11
C CYS A 111 3.68 2.93 9.10
N LEU A 112 2.87 3.99 8.96
CA LEU A 112 3.31 5.38 8.82
C LEU A 112 3.21 6.11 10.16
N ASP A 113 4.05 7.12 10.37
CA ASP A 113 3.93 8.00 11.53
C ASP A 113 2.70 8.91 11.38
N LYS A 114 1.62 8.54 12.05
CA LYS A 114 0.33 9.24 12.01
C LYS A 114 0.42 10.71 12.45
N THR A 115 1.41 11.05 13.28
CA THR A 115 1.63 12.42 13.77
C THR A 115 1.95 13.38 12.62
N TRP A 116 2.69 12.89 11.62
CA TRP A 116 3.21 13.72 10.52
C TRP A 116 2.49 13.45 9.19
N LEU A 117 1.57 12.48 9.14
CA LEU A 117 0.93 12.01 7.91
C LEU A 117 0.28 13.14 7.09
N ALA A 118 -0.50 14.00 7.73
CA ALA A 118 -1.18 15.12 7.06
C ALA A 118 -0.20 16.22 6.63
N THR A 119 0.86 16.44 7.41
CA THR A 119 1.92 17.42 7.13
C THR A 119 2.75 16.99 5.92
N ASP A 120 3.11 15.71 5.84
CA ASP A 120 4.04 15.20 4.83
C ASP A 120 3.35 14.81 3.52
N PHE A 121 2.09 14.38 3.57
CA PHE A 121 1.36 13.88 2.40
C PHE A 121 0.08 14.65 2.08
N GLY A 122 -0.23 15.68 2.86
CA GLY A 122 -1.40 16.52 2.68
C GLY A 122 -2.69 15.94 3.24
N GLN A 123 -3.71 16.80 3.27
CA GLN A 123 -5.06 16.49 3.77
C GLN A 123 -6.05 16.13 2.66
N ASN A 124 -5.67 16.27 1.39
CA ASN A 124 -6.52 15.93 0.26
C ASN A 124 -6.54 14.41 0.10
N VAL A 125 -7.63 13.79 0.56
CA VAL A 125 -7.82 12.34 0.51
C VAL A 125 -8.93 12.02 -0.48
N ALA A 126 -8.58 11.30 -1.55
CA ALA A 126 -9.57 10.75 -2.47
C ALA A 126 -10.29 9.55 -1.84
N LYS A 127 -11.56 9.32 -2.17
CA LYS A 127 -12.31 8.12 -1.78
C LYS A 127 -12.61 7.32 -3.03
N VAL A 128 -12.16 6.08 -3.09
CA VAL A 128 -12.28 5.22 -4.29
C VAL A 128 -12.87 3.87 -3.96
N ASN A 129 -13.47 3.22 -4.96
CA ASN A 129 -14.09 1.90 -4.84
C ASN A 129 -15.19 1.84 -3.77
N THR A 130 -15.91 2.95 -3.55
CA THR A 130 -16.89 3.10 -2.47
C THR A 130 -18.11 2.20 -2.61
N GLU A 131 -18.34 1.62 -3.79
CA GLU A 131 -19.39 0.62 -3.99
C GLU A 131 -19.20 -0.64 -3.14
N SER A 132 -17.97 -0.95 -2.76
CA SER A 132 -17.63 -2.07 -1.85
C SER A 132 -17.54 -1.66 -0.38
N ALA A 133 -17.82 -0.39 -0.04
CA ALA A 133 -17.80 0.07 1.34
C ALA A 133 -18.82 -0.70 2.20
N THR A 134 -18.45 -0.96 3.45
CA THR A 134 -19.28 -1.65 4.45
C THR A 134 -20.09 -0.65 5.28
N GLY A 135 -21.13 -1.15 5.94
CA GLY A 135 -22.06 -0.32 6.70
C GLY A 135 -22.91 0.61 5.83
N GLY A 136 -23.72 1.45 6.48
CA GLY A 136 -24.60 2.42 5.83
C GLY A 136 -24.61 3.76 6.56
N PRO A 137 -24.75 4.89 5.84
CA PRO A 137 -24.69 5.02 4.37
C PRO A 137 -23.27 4.81 3.83
N LYS A 138 -23.14 4.29 2.60
CA LYS A 138 -21.82 4.10 1.96
C LYS A 138 -21.11 5.42 1.74
N ALA A 139 -19.78 5.40 1.85
CA ALA A 139 -18.94 6.53 1.49
C ALA A 139 -19.22 6.98 0.05
N LYS A 140 -19.12 8.28 -0.23
CA LYS A 140 -19.21 8.81 -1.60
C LYS A 140 -17.83 8.90 -2.23
N THR A 141 -17.71 8.48 -3.48
CA THR A 141 -16.49 8.64 -4.26
C THR A 141 -16.16 10.13 -4.41
N SER A 142 -14.89 10.50 -4.24
CA SER A 142 -14.43 11.89 -4.31
C SER A 142 -12.93 11.96 -4.67
N GLY A 143 -12.48 13.11 -5.18
CA GLY A 143 -11.06 13.39 -5.42
C GLY A 143 -10.40 12.58 -6.56
N LEU A 144 -11.18 11.84 -7.36
CA LEU A 144 -10.67 10.89 -8.35
C LEU A 144 -9.76 11.54 -9.39
N LEU A 145 -10.17 12.66 -9.99
CA LEU A 145 -9.39 13.34 -11.03
C LEU A 145 -8.00 13.74 -10.53
N GLY A 146 -7.93 14.38 -9.36
CA GLY A 146 -6.66 14.80 -8.76
C GLY A 146 -5.76 13.63 -8.33
N ASN A 147 -6.35 12.50 -7.95
CA ASN A 147 -5.63 11.27 -7.63
C ASN A 147 -5.04 10.62 -8.90
N VAL A 148 -5.84 10.51 -9.96
CA VAL A 148 -5.42 9.93 -11.25
C VAL A 148 -4.27 10.74 -11.87
N LEU A 149 -4.37 12.07 -11.88
CA LEU A 149 -3.30 12.94 -12.39
C LEU A 149 -1.98 12.75 -11.64
N ARG A 150 -2.04 12.60 -10.30
CA ARG A 150 -0.85 12.35 -9.48
C ARG A 150 -0.25 10.97 -9.70
N PHE A 151 -1.09 9.93 -9.82
CA PHE A 151 -0.64 8.59 -10.19
C PHE A 151 0.11 8.59 -11.52
N PHE A 152 -0.44 9.23 -12.55
CA PHE A 152 0.23 9.37 -13.84
C PHE A 152 1.54 10.15 -13.73
N GLY A 153 1.58 11.22 -12.93
CA GLY A 153 2.80 11.98 -12.66
C GLY A 153 3.90 11.12 -12.02
N ILE A 154 3.56 10.29 -11.03
CA ILE A 154 4.49 9.35 -10.40
C ILE A 154 5.02 8.36 -11.45
N ALA A 155 4.13 7.66 -12.16
CA ALA A 155 4.50 6.65 -13.15
C ALA A 155 5.38 7.21 -14.26
N LEU A 156 5.01 8.37 -14.81
CA LEU A 156 5.76 9.04 -15.87
C LEU A 156 7.15 9.47 -15.40
N SER A 157 7.27 10.01 -14.18
CA SER A 157 8.57 10.41 -13.62
C SER A 157 9.53 9.23 -13.49
N MET A 158 9.01 8.05 -13.14
CA MET A 158 9.81 6.83 -12.97
C MET A 158 10.28 6.25 -14.31
N LEU A 159 9.40 6.27 -15.32
CA LEU A 159 9.75 5.83 -16.67
C LEU A 159 10.80 6.74 -17.33
N ILE A 160 10.64 8.07 -17.22
CA ILE A 160 11.58 9.04 -17.83
C ILE A 160 12.95 8.99 -17.17
N THR A 161 13.00 8.92 -15.84
CA THR A 161 14.27 8.95 -15.10
C THR A 161 14.96 7.60 -15.00
N SER A 162 14.26 6.51 -15.36
CA SER A 162 14.70 5.13 -15.10
C SER A 162 15.03 4.83 -13.63
N LYS A 163 14.65 5.70 -12.70
CA LYS A 163 14.90 5.54 -11.26
C LYS A 163 14.13 4.38 -10.64
N TYR A 164 13.18 3.78 -11.37
CA TYR A 164 12.47 2.59 -10.92
C TYR A 164 13.38 1.42 -10.51
N LYS A 165 14.62 1.37 -11.04
CA LYS A 165 15.63 0.38 -10.68
C LYS A 165 16.20 0.54 -9.27
N ALA A 166 16.04 1.70 -8.65
CA ALA A 166 16.47 1.96 -7.27
C ALA A 166 15.40 1.55 -6.23
N SER A 167 14.39 0.77 -6.63
CA SER A 167 13.40 0.22 -5.71
C SER A 167 14.03 -0.89 -4.88
N GLU A 168 13.90 -0.83 -3.56
CA GLU A 168 14.36 -1.90 -2.65
C GLU A 168 13.43 -3.12 -2.63
N LEU A 169 12.31 -3.08 -3.37
CA LEU A 169 11.31 -4.15 -3.40
C LEU A 169 11.47 -5.12 -4.57
N PHE A 170 12.31 -4.78 -5.56
CA PHE A 170 12.52 -5.56 -6.76
C PHE A 170 14.02 -5.68 -7.07
N SER A 171 14.45 -6.83 -7.56
CA SER A 171 15.80 -7.03 -8.09
C SER A 171 15.96 -6.37 -9.47
N ASP A 172 17.21 -6.27 -9.93
CA ASP A 172 17.57 -5.64 -11.21
C ASP A 172 16.90 -6.28 -12.43
N ASP A 173 16.57 -7.57 -12.34
CA ASP A 173 15.83 -8.33 -13.36
C ASP A 173 14.30 -8.10 -13.31
N GLY A 174 13.82 -7.38 -12.29
CA GLY A 174 12.42 -7.02 -12.09
C GLY A 174 11.60 -8.04 -11.30
N ALA A 175 12.21 -9.09 -10.75
CA ALA A 175 11.54 -9.98 -9.81
C ALA A 175 11.36 -9.31 -8.43
N PRO A 176 10.31 -9.63 -7.65
CA PRO A 176 10.23 -9.16 -6.27
C PRO A 176 11.34 -9.80 -5.42
N ILE A 177 11.90 -9.05 -4.47
CA ILE A 177 12.97 -9.55 -3.57
C ILE A 177 12.49 -10.65 -2.60
N VAL A 178 11.17 -10.83 -2.49
CA VAL A 178 10.53 -11.87 -1.68
C VAL A 178 9.52 -12.62 -2.55
N SER A 179 9.53 -13.96 -2.49
CA SER A 179 8.56 -14.77 -3.24
C SER A 179 7.13 -14.56 -2.71
N PRO A 180 6.13 -14.36 -3.60
CA PRO A 180 4.76 -14.13 -3.17
C PRO A 180 4.12 -15.42 -2.64
N THR A 181 3.45 -15.32 -1.49
CA THR A 181 2.38 -16.26 -1.15
C THR A 181 1.15 -15.91 -2.00
N ILE A 182 0.61 -16.87 -2.73
CA ILE A 182 -0.57 -16.67 -3.59
C ILE A 182 -1.74 -17.44 -3.00
N LEU A 183 -2.86 -16.75 -2.75
CA LEU A 183 -4.06 -17.40 -2.24
C LEU A 183 -4.75 -18.24 -3.33
N THR A 184 -5.39 -19.32 -2.90
CA THR A 184 -6.38 -20.02 -3.73
C THR A 184 -7.66 -19.18 -3.85
N GLU A 185 -8.47 -19.48 -4.87
CA GLU A 185 -9.77 -18.81 -5.05
C GLU A 185 -10.69 -19.02 -3.83
N GLU A 186 -10.66 -20.21 -3.24
CA GLU A 186 -11.42 -20.57 -2.04
C GLU A 186 -10.98 -19.75 -0.82
N GLN A 187 -9.67 -19.62 -0.59
CA GLN A 187 -9.12 -18.79 0.49
C GLN A 187 -9.53 -17.33 0.33
N LEU A 188 -9.43 -16.78 -0.89
CA LEU A 188 -9.86 -15.41 -1.16
C LEU A 188 -11.36 -15.22 -0.95
N ALA A 189 -12.18 -16.16 -1.42
CA ALA A 189 -13.63 -16.12 -1.24
C ALA A 189 -14.00 -16.14 0.25
N GLN A 190 -13.34 -16.98 1.06
CA GLN A 190 -13.53 -17.02 2.50
C GLN A 190 -13.23 -15.67 3.15
N LEU A 191 -12.10 -15.03 2.82
CA LEU A 191 -11.74 -13.71 3.35
C LEU A 191 -12.75 -12.62 2.96
N LYS A 192 -13.29 -12.68 1.73
CA LYS A 192 -14.28 -11.70 1.26
C LYS A 192 -15.64 -11.86 1.95
N ASN A 193 -15.99 -13.08 2.35
CA ASN A 193 -17.27 -13.39 2.99
C ASN A 193 -17.25 -13.30 4.52
N GLN A 194 -16.07 -13.26 5.14
CA GLN A 194 -15.94 -12.97 6.57
C GLN A 194 -16.56 -11.61 6.89
N THR A 195 -17.46 -11.56 7.87
CA THR A 195 -18.15 -10.33 8.29
C THR A 195 -17.33 -9.58 9.32
#